data_AF-J1F410-F1
#
_entry.id   AF-J1F410-F1
#
_cell.length_a   1.000
_cell.length_b   1.000
_cell.length_c   1.000
_cell.angle_alpha   90.00
_cell.angle_beta   90.00
_cell.angle_gamma   90.00
#
_symmetry.space_group_name_H-M   'P 1'
#
loop_
_entity.id
_entity.type
_entity.pdbx_description
1 polymer ?
#
loop_
_entity_poly.entity_id
_entity_poly.type
_entity_poly.pdbx_seq_one_letter_code
_entity_poly.pdbx_strand_id
1 'polypeptide(L)'
;MTVKIKGNGLGFKKIFEVKGSVNNQDRADEMLIKLLELSVDNDKDVEQLSEKEQLKFSIENLKKERLFKKDAFLFLQKTLKLTDKQVEEAGENVDFSELGEFLSYVIGRIKGRTEEQIELDKQETEKDPKKE
;
A
#
# COMPACT_ATOMS: atom_id res chain seq x y z
N MET A 1 -13.22 -18.38 -5.92
CA MET A 1 -13.82 -17.14 -5.36
C MET A 1 -13.29 -15.95 -6.15
N THR A 2 -14.13 -14.97 -6.48
CA THR A 2 -13.72 -13.73 -7.18
C THR A 2 -14.09 -12.55 -6.31
N VAL A 3 -13.16 -11.61 -6.13
CA VAL A 3 -13.35 -10.41 -5.31
C VAL A 3 -13.38 -9.19 -6.21
N LYS A 4 -14.25 -8.24 -5.87
CA LYS A 4 -14.38 -6.95 -6.54
C LYS A 4 -13.54 -5.91 -5.81
N ILE A 5 -12.69 -5.22 -6.56
CA ILE A 5 -11.81 -4.12 -6.12
C ILE A 5 -12.25 -2.85 -6.83
N LYS A 6 -12.62 -1.80 -6.08
CA LYS A 6 -12.92 -0.48 -6.65
C LYS A 6 -11.60 0.21 -7.02
N GLY A 7 -11.48 0.71 -8.25
CA GLY A 7 -10.27 1.36 -8.75
C GLY A 7 -10.10 2.81 -8.31
N ASN A 8 -11.07 3.38 -7.57
CA ASN A 8 -11.13 4.80 -7.27
C ASN A 8 -9.89 5.32 -6.54
N GLY A 9 -9.29 4.50 -5.67
CA GLY A 9 -8.05 4.86 -4.96
C GLY A 9 -6.79 4.91 -5.82
N LEU A 10 -6.88 4.62 -7.12
CA LEU A 10 -5.82 4.87 -8.12
C LEU A 10 -6.26 5.88 -9.20
N GLY A 11 -7.37 6.59 -8.98
CA GLY A 11 -7.95 7.49 -9.98
C GLY A 11 -8.80 6.80 -11.05
N PHE A 12 -9.04 5.49 -10.96
CA PHE A 12 -9.87 4.77 -11.94
C PHE A 12 -11.33 4.67 -11.51
N LYS A 13 -12.27 4.96 -12.43
CA LYS A 13 -13.72 4.76 -12.18
C LYS A 13 -14.20 3.32 -12.34
N LYS A 14 -13.34 2.38 -12.73
CA LYS A 14 -13.69 0.98 -13.01
C LYS A 14 -13.55 0.10 -11.77
N ILE A 15 -14.30 -1.01 -11.77
CA ILE A 15 -14.15 -2.11 -10.82
C ILE A 15 -13.30 -3.19 -11.47
N PHE A 16 -12.36 -3.75 -10.70
CA PHE A 16 -11.53 -4.87 -11.11
C PHE A 16 -12.01 -6.16 -10.46
N GLU A 17 -12.09 -7.22 -11.25
CA GLU A 17 -12.40 -8.57 -10.77
C GLU A 17 -11.11 -9.36 -10.59
N VAL A 18 -10.79 -9.68 -9.33
CA VAL A 18 -9.58 -10.42 -8.97
C VAL A 18 -9.99 -11.81 -8.51
N LYS A 19 -9.35 -12.84 -9.07
CA LYS A 19 -9.55 -14.21 -8.59
C LYS A 19 -8.84 -14.40 -7.27
N GLY A 20 -9.51 -14.97 -6.28
CA GLY A 20 -8.90 -15.50 -5.05
C GLY A 20 -8.14 -16.79 -5.33
N SER A 21 -7.13 -16.72 -6.18
CA SER A 21 -6.17 -17.81 -6.45
C SER A 21 -5.03 -17.76 -5.45
N VAL A 22 -4.40 -18.90 -5.18
CA VAL A 22 -3.19 -19.00 -4.33
C VAL A 22 -2.14 -17.97 -4.74
N ASN A 23 -1.82 -17.84 -6.04
CA ASN A 23 -0.87 -16.84 -6.52
C ASN A 23 -1.22 -15.38 -6.14
N ASN A 24 -2.50 -15.03 -6.03
CA ASN A 24 -2.89 -13.67 -5.63
C ASN A 24 -2.84 -13.50 -4.12
N GLN A 25 -3.07 -14.57 -3.35
CA GLN A 25 -2.87 -14.59 -1.91
C GLN A 25 -1.38 -14.45 -1.59
N ASP A 26 -0.51 -15.23 -2.23
CA ASP A 26 0.95 -15.15 -2.05
C ASP A 26 1.47 -13.73 -2.33
N ARG A 27 1.04 -13.13 -3.45
CA ARG A 27 1.39 -11.74 -3.78
C ARG A 27 0.89 -10.74 -2.76
N ALA A 28 -0.30 -10.96 -2.20
CA ALA A 28 -0.85 -10.09 -1.17
C ALA A 28 -0.09 -10.24 0.16
N ASP A 29 0.36 -11.45 0.50
CA ASP A 29 1.21 -11.72 1.67
C ASP A 29 2.60 -11.07 1.50
N GLU A 30 3.25 -11.26 0.36
CA GLU A 30 4.53 -10.61 0.03
C GLU A 30 4.42 -9.08 0.12
N MET A 31 3.34 -8.51 -0.41
CA MET A 31 3.14 -7.06 -0.36
C MET A 31 2.82 -6.57 1.06
N LEU A 32 2.06 -7.33 1.84
CA LEU A 32 1.79 -7.00 3.24
C LEU A 32 3.07 -7.01 4.07
N ILE A 33 3.95 -8.00 3.88
CA ILE A 33 5.25 -8.07 4.56
C ILE A 33 6.05 -6.80 4.26
N LYS A 34 6.17 -6.41 2.98
CA LYS A 34 6.90 -5.20 2.59
C LYS A 34 6.30 -3.92 3.19
N LEU A 35 4.97 -3.86 3.30
CA LEU A 35 4.28 -2.73 3.92
C LEU A 35 4.62 -2.63 5.41
N LEU A 36 4.63 -3.77 6.12
CA LEU A 36 4.99 -3.83 7.53
C LEU A 36 6.48 -3.56 7.77
N GLU A 37 7.38 -4.07 6.92
CA GLU A 37 8.83 -3.79 6.98
C GLU A 37 9.10 -2.29 6.87
N LEU A 38 8.41 -1.62 5.94
CA LEU A 38 8.53 -0.17 5.77
C LEU A 38 8.04 0.59 7.01
N SER A 39 6.96 0.15 7.66
CA SER A 39 6.49 0.76 8.90
C SER A 39 7.49 0.61 10.03
N VAL A 40 8.02 -0.59 10.24
CA VAL A 40 9.00 -0.88 11.32
C VAL A 40 10.30 -0.09 11.13
N ASP A 41 10.77 0.06 9.90
CA ASP A 41 12.00 0.80 9.61
C ASP A 41 11.88 2.31 9.86
N ASN A 42 10.67 2.86 9.78
CA ASN A 42 10.40 4.28 10.01
C ASN A 42 10.27 4.65 11.51
N ASP A 43 10.10 3.68 12.41
CA ASP A 43 9.97 3.90 13.87
C ASP A 43 11.31 4.08 14.61
N LYS A 44 12.43 4.26 13.90
CA LYS A 44 13.74 4.51 14.55
C LYS A 44 13.80 5.94 15.06
N ASP A 45 14.20 6.12 16.33
CA ASP A 45 14.46 7.43 16.93
C ASP A 45 15.62 8.17 16.22
N VAL A 46 15.26 8.96 15.20
CA VAL A 46 16.21 9.72 14.37
C VAL A 46 16.83 10.88 15.14
N GLU A 47 16.14 11.38 16.17
CA GLU A 47 16.54 12.57 16.93
C GLU A 47 17.83 12.40 17.74
N GLN A 48 18.24 11.16 18.03
CA GLN A 48 19.47 10.86 18.77
C GLN A 48 20.72 10.71 17.88
N LEU A 49 20.57 10.77 16.56
CA LEU A 49 21.66 10.58 15.59
C LEU A 49 22.41 11.89 15.33
N SER A 50 23.70 11.81 14.97
CA SER A 50 24.44 12.99 14.48
C SER A 50 23.89 13.47 13.12
N GLU A 51 24.11 14.74 12.75
CA GLU A 51 23.63 15.29 11.46
C GLU A 51 24.00 14.43 10.24
N LYS A 52 25.23 13.87 10.25
CA LYS A 52 25.71 12.99 9.18
C LYS A 52 24.97 11.65 9.14
N GLU A 53 24.59 11.13 10.30
CA GLU A 53 23.82 9.88 10.42
C GLU A 53 22.34 10.11 10.09
N GLN A 54 21.77 11.25 10.48
CA GLN A 54 20.43 11.68 10.06
C GLN A 54 20.34 11.80 8.54
N LEU A 55 21.30 12.45 7.88
CA LEU A 55 21.34 12.56 6.42
C LEU A 55 21.44 11.20 5.73
N LYS A 56 22.28 10.29 6.25
CA LYS A 56 22.39 8.92 5.72
C LYS A 56 21.08 8.16 5.88
N PHE A 57 20.45 8.26 7.05
CA PHE A 57 19.17 7.64 7.35
C PHE A 57 18.08 8.14 6.39
N SER A 58 17.98 9.44 6.17
CA SER A 58 17.03 10.03 5.21
C SER A 58 17.27 9.53 3.78
N ILE A 59 18.53 9.43 3.33
CA ILE A 59 18.84 8.89 2.00
C ILE A 59 18.47 7.41 1.90
N GLU A 60 18.70 6.62 2.95
CA GLU A 60 18.32 5.20 2.98
C GLU A 60 16.79 5.02 2.95
N ASN A 61 16.06 5.83 3.71
CA ASN A 61 14.58 5.82 3.68
C ASN A 61 14.05 6.19 2.30
N LEU A 62 14.57 7.25 1.67
CA LEU A 62 14.17 7.61 0.30
C LEU A 62 14.45 6.48 -0.70
N LYS A 63 15.54 5.72 -0.53
CA LYS A 63 15.82 4.54 -1.37
C LYS A 63 14.82 3.42 -1.11
N LYS A 64 14.50 3.14 0.15
CA LYS A 64 13.50 2.12 0.53
C LYS A 64 12.12 2.47 0.01
N GLU A 65 11.67 3.71 0.19
CA GLU A 65 10.40 4.21 -0.33
C GLU A 65 10.32 4.07 -1.86
N ARG A 66 11.39 4.39 -2.58
CA ARG A 66 11.44 4.22 -4.05
C ARG A 66 11.34 2.76 -4.47
N LEU A 67 12.03 1.86 -3.77
CA LEU A 67 11.95 0.41 -4.04
C LEU A 67 10.55 -0.12 -3.72
N PHE A 68 10.00 0.26 -2.57
CA PHE A 68 8.64 -0.08 -2.17
C PHE A 68 7.61 0.40 -3.19
N LYS A 69 7.70 1.67 -3.64
CA LYS A 69 6.79 2.23 -4.67
C LYS A 69 6.82 1.38 -5.94
N LYS A 70 8.01 1.01 -6.40
CA LYS A 70 8.15 0.16 -7.61
C LYS A 70 7.49 -1.20 -7.42
N ASP A 71 7.69 -1.83 -6.28
CA ASP A 71 7.10 -3.13 -5.95
C ASP A 71 5.58 -3.06 -5.79
N ALA A 72 5.08 -1.98 -5.17
CA ALA A 72 3.66 -1.70 -5.03
C ALA A 72 2.95 -1.60 -6.38
N PHE A 73 3.48 -0.80 -7.30
CA PHE A 73 2.89 -0.68 -8.64
C PHE A 73 2.99 -1.98 -9.43
N LEU A 74 4.08 -2.74 -9.30
CA LEU A 74 4.21 -4.06 -9.91
C LEU A 74 3.17 -5.05 -9.37
N PHE A 75 2.93 -5.04 -8.06
CA PHE A 75 1.90 -5.84 -7.41
C PHE A 75 0.52 -5.47 -7.95
N LEU A 76 0.16 -4.18 -7.95
CA LEU A 76 -1.12 -3.69 -8.46
C LEU A 76 -1.31 -4.04 -9.94
N GLN A 77 -0.27 -3.87 -10.75
CA GLN A 77 -0.28 -4.23 -12.16
C GLN A 77 -0.58 -5.71 -12.36
N LYS A 78 0.12 -6.60 -11.65
CA LYS A 78 -0.05 -8.06 -11.78
C LYS A 78 -1.39 -8.56 -11.25
N THR A 79 -1.93 -7.89 -10.22
CA THR A 79 -3.15 -8.30 -9.52
C THR A 79 -4.40 -7.78 -10.21
N LEU A 80 -4.40 -6.49 -10.59
CA LEU A 80 -5.52 -5.82 -11.26
C LEU A 80 -5.41 -5.88 -12.79
N LYS A 81 -4.33 -6.46 -13.32
CA LYS A 81 -4.01 -6.54 -14.76
C LYS A 81 -3.99 -5.16 -15.41
N LEU A 82 -3.34 -4.20 -14.75
CA LEU A 82 -3.16 -2.86 -15.29
C LEU A 82 -2.20 -2.89 -16.49
N THR A 83 -2.44 -2.02 -17.46
CA THR A 83 -1.44 -1.74 -18.51
C THR A 83 -0.34 -0.83 -17.97
N ASP A 84 0.82 -0.78 -18.64
CA ASP A 84 1.91 0.13 -18.23
C ASP A 84 1.43 1.59 -18.17
N LYS A 85 0.61 2.01 -19.14
CA LYS A 85 -0.02 3.33 -19.15
C LYS A 85 -0.91 3.58 -17.92
N GLN A 86 -1.67 2.57 -17.48
CA GLN A 86 -2.47 2.68 -16.26
C GLN A 86 -1.59 2.75 -15.01
N VAL A 87 -0.44 2.07 -15.00
CA VAL A 87 0.51 2.20 -13.89
C VAL A 87 1.09 3.62 -13.83
N GLU A 88 1.44 4.20 -14.98
CA GLU A 88 1.89 5.60 -15.07
C GLU A 88 0.80 6.57 -14.60
N GLU A 89 -0.42 6.46 -15.16
CA GLU A 89 -1.56 7.29 -14.76
C GLU A 89 -1.84 7.19 -13.26
N ALA A 90 -1.79 5.99 -12.68
CA ALA A 90 -1.98 5.81 -11.24
C ALA A 90 -0.86 6.51 -10.46
N GLY A 91 0.40 6.40 -10.90
CA GLY A 91 1.56 7.03 -10.25
C GLY A 91 1.59 8.55 -10.29
N GLU A 92 0.82 9.18 -11.18
CA GLU A 92 0.61 10.63 -11.26
C GLU A 92 -0.57 11.10 -10.39
N ASN A 93 -1.54 10.22 -10.12
CA ASN A 93 -2.79 10.57 -9.45
C ASN A 93 -2.81 10.27 -7.94
N VAL A 94 -1.80 9.55 -7.42
CA VAL A 94 -1.76 9.18 -6.00
C VAL A 94 -0.44 9.58 -5.35
N ASP A 95 -0.53 10.05 -4.11
CA ASP A 95 0.63 10.21 -3.25
C ASP A 95 1.04 8.89 -2.55
N PHE A 96 2.10 8.93 -1.73
CA PHE A 96 2.62 7.75 -1.06
C PHE A 96 1.65 7.18 -0.01
N SER A 97 0.91 8.04 0.69
CA SER A 97 -0.06 7.65 1.71
C SER A 97 -1.27 6.98 1.05
N GLU A 98 -1.81 7.61 0.01
CA GLU A 98 -2.93 7.09 -0.79
C GLU A 98 -2.58 5.72 -1.41
N LEU A 99 -1.34 5.56 -1.89
CA LEU A 99 -0.85 4.28 -2.38
C LEU A 99 -0.85 3.21 -1.26
N GLY A 100 -0.34 3.55 -0.07
CA GLY A 100 -0.33 2.65 1.09
C GLY A 100 -1.72 2.21 1.52
N GLU A 101 -2.67 3.14 1.58
CA GLU A 101 -4.08 2.85 1.87
C GLU A 101 -4.69 1.93 0.82
N PHE A 102 -4.44 2.22 -0.46
CA PHE A 102 -5.00 1.43 -1.54
C PHE A 102 -4.42 0.01 -1.56
N LEU A 103 -3.13 -0.16 -1.29
CA LEU A 103 -2.52 -1.49 -1.13
C LEU A 103 -3.19 -2.26 0.00
N SER A 104 -3.37 -1.63 1.16
CA SER A 104 -4.02 -2.25 2.33
C SER A 104 -5.45 -2.70 1.99
N TYR A 105 -6.21 -1.87 1.26
CA TYR A 105 -7.52 -2.24 0.74
C TYR A 105 -7.46 -3.46 -0.18
N VAL A 106 -6.59 -3.46 -1.20
CA VAL A 106 -6.47 -4.57 -2.16
C VAL A 106 -6.07 -5.87 -1.45
N ILE A 107 -5.09 -5.82 -0.56
CA ILE A 107 -4.63 -6.97 0.25
C ILE A 107 -5.79 -7.50 1.10
N GLY A 108 -6.49 -6.63 1.84
CA GLY A 108 -7.62 -7.02 2.68
C GLY A 108 -8.72 -7.72 1.89
N ARG A 109 -9.07 -7.17 0.71
CA ARG A 109 -10.08 -7.77 -0.17
C ARG A 109 -9.66 -9.14 -0.70
N ILE A 110 -8.40 -9.32 -1.11
CA ILE A 110 -7.86 -10.61 -1.56
C ILE A 110 -7.86 -11.65 -0.42
N LYS A 111 -7.57 -11.19 0.80
CA LYS A 111 -7.63 -12.00 2.03
C LYS A 111 -9.04 -12.28 2.52
N GLY A 112 -10.07 -11.78 1.83
CA GLY A 112 -11.47 -12.09 2.11
C GLY A 112 -12.18 -11.11 3.04
N ARG A 113 -11.55 -9.98 3.41
CA ARG A 113 -12.23 -8.94 4.19
C ARG A 113 -13.33 -8.29 3.36
N THR A 114 -14.50 -8.07 3.95
CA THR A 114 -15.62 -7.37 3.28
C THR A 114 -15.35 -5.87 3.18
N GLU A 115 -16.12 -5.19 2.34
CA GLU A 115 -16.02 -3.74 2.22
C GLU A 115 -16.40 -3.04 3.52
N GLU A 116 -17.44 -3.53 4.20
CA GLU A 116 -17.88 -3.05 5.52
C GLU A 116 -16.79 -3.20 6.58
N GLN A 117 -16.07 -4.34 6.61
CA GLN A 117 -14.98 -4.56 7.55
C GLN A 117 -13.82 -3.57 7.34
N ILE A 118 -13.49 -3.25 6.09
CA ILE A 118 -12.41 -2.30 5.79
C ILE A 118 -12.85 -0.88 6.13
N GLU A 119 -14.12 -0.54 5.91
CA GLU A 119 -14.65 0.78 6.20
C GLU A 119 -14.78 1.04 7.72
N LEU A 120 -15.11 0.00 8.50
CA LEU A 120 -15.10 0.05 9.96
C LEU A 120 -13.69 0.30 10.51
N ASP A 121 -12.67 -0.42 10.03
CA ASP A 121 -11.28 -0.21 10.44
C ASP A 121 -10.80 1.22 10.19
N LYS A 122 -11.20 1.82 9.05
CA LYS A 122 -10.88 3.23 8.73
C LYS A 122 -11.51 4.19 9.74
N GLN A 123 -12.78 3.97 10.09
CA GLN A 123 -13.48 4.82 11.06
C GLN A 123 -12.95 4.67 12.48
N GLU A 124 -12.45 3.49 12.86
CA GLU A 124 -11.83 3.27 14.19
C GLU A 124 -10.44 3.92 14.27
N THR A 125 -9.65 3.89 13.19
CA THR A 125 -8.35 4.58 13.14
C THR A 125 -8.48 6.11 13.11
N GLU A 126 -9.53 6.66 12.50
CA GLU A 126 -9.81 8.11 12.55
C GLU A 126 -10.36 8.58 13.91
N LYS A 127 -10.96 7.68 14.70
CA LYS A 127 -11.55 8.00 16.01
C LYS A 127 -10.62 7.79 17.20
N ASP A 128 -9.39 7.34 17.00
CA ASP A 128 -8.44 7.11 18.10
C ASP A 128 -8.12 8.44 18.81
N PRO A 129 -8.55 8.66 20.07
CA PRO A 129 -8.38 9.94 20.77
C PRO A 129 -6.94 10.20 21.25
N LYS A 130 -5.96 9.37 20.87
CA LYS A 130 -4.56 9.53 21.32
C LYS A 130 -3.71 10.48 20.47
N LYS A 131 -4.35 11.39 19.73
CA LYS A 131 -3.72 12.57 19.11
C LYS A 131 -4.39 13.88 19.54
N GLU A 132 -4.65 14.04 20.83
CA GLU A 132 -4.78 15.36 21.49
C GLU A 132 -3.73 15.52 22.58
#